data_AF-A0A292QWE9-F1
#
_entry.id   AF-A0A292QWE9-F1
#
_cell.length_a   1.000
_cell.length_b   1.000
_cell.length_c   1.000
_cell.angle_alpha   90.00
_cell.angle_beta   90.00
_cell.angle_gamma   90.00
#
_symmetry.space_group_name_H-M   'P 1'
#
loop_
_entity.id
_entity.type
_entity.pdbx_description
1 polymer ?
#
loop_
_entity_poly.entity_id
_entity_poly.type
_entity_poly.pdbx_seq_one_letter_code
_entity_poly.pdbx_strand_id
1 'polypeptide(L)'
;NSIDNKRQNFIKFLLDKNFEFKLYDVENLHSKIYLFKNKGKCFAAIVSSANFTSKGLSGNKEYGVLISENENLSKIESYVVDLMKTRAIEVEELKNKIQDFIEKSKSKKDSSKLEVDRDELKREKWYWLKPLGDSEKNKQKDFDLQNLFDDCINSDVCLFKNSMGEIKKGDVLICYLTGAMQVVYKCVVNADKFTASTDKRWDKQVDINHKKEVKKLGNPITKERKYNLKDLQENYFKLKQENAFIDAKGRKDFVGVCRRDRLLLDKDFAEYIIKECFPN
;
A
#
# COMPACT_ATOMS: atom_id res chain seq x y z
N ASN A 1 -8.66 10.87 13.61
CA ASN A 1 -9.98 11.08 14.25
C ASN A 1 -10.73 9.78 14.57
N SER A 2 -10.97 8.81 13.66
CA SER A 2 -11.70 7.56 14.05
C SER A 2 -10.82 6.35 14.44
N ILE A 3 -9.56 6.30 13.97
CA ILE A 3 -8.61 5.23 14.32
C ILE A 3 -8.01 5.46 15.72
N ASP A 4 -7.78 6.72 16.07
CA ASP A 4 -7.20 7.12 17.37
C ASP A 4 -8.14 6.77 18.53
N ASN A 5 -9.44 7.04 18.37
CA ASN A 5 -10.46 6.64 19.35
C ASN A 5 -10.51 5.12 19.56
N LYS A 6 -10.32 4.31 18.51
CA LYS A 6 -10.38 2.83 18.66
C LYS A 6 -9.18 2.27 19.42
N ARG A 7 -7.98 2.80 19.21
CA ARG A 7 -6.77 2.37 19.93
C ARG A 7 -6.80 2.81 21.39
N GLN A 8 -7.21 4.05 21.65
CA GLN A 8 -7.41 4.55 23.01
C GLN A 8 -8.47 3.74 23.76
N ASN A 9 -9.56 3.34 23.08
CA ASN A 9 -10.59 2.49 23.68
C ASN A 9 -10.10 1.08 24.04
N PHE A 10 -9.16 0.50 23.28
CA PHE A 10 -8.63 -0.83 23.58
C PHE A 10 -7.72 -0.82 24.81
N ILE A 11 -6.80 0.15 24.91
CA ILE A 11 -5.94 0.29 26.10
C ILE A 11 -6.80 0.59 27.33
N LYS A 12 -7.78 1.50 27.20
CA LYS A 12 -8.73 1.78 28.28
C LYS A 12 -9.50 0.53 28.69
N PHE A 13 -9.98 -0.27 27.73
CA PHE A 13 -10.64 -1.54 28.02
C PHE A 13 -9.74 -2.52 28.78
N LEU A 14 -8.46 -2.65 28.40
CA LEU A 14 -7.52 -3.53 29.11
C LEU A 14 -7.33 -3.09 30.57
N LEU A 15 -7.19 -1.79 30.79
CA LEU A 15 -7.09 -1.20 32.14
C LEU A 15 -8.38 -1.42 32.95
N ASP A 16 -9.55 -1.12 32.36
CA ASP A 16 -10.85 -1.25 33.02
C ASP A 16 -11.18 -2.70 33.39
N LYS A 17 -10.65 -3.67 32.62
CA LYS A 17 -10.82 -5.11 32.87
C LYS A 17 -9.69 -5.73 33.70
N ASN A 18 -8.77 -4.92 34.21
CA ASN A 18 -7.65 -5.35 35.05
C ASN A 18 -6.78 -6.43 34.37
N PHE A 19 -6.61 -6.33 33.05
CA PHE A 19 -5.65 -7.17 32.35
C PHE A 19 -4.23 -6.63 32.58
N GLU A 20 -3.31 -7.51 32.94
CA GLU A 20 -1.89 -7.18 32.87
C GLU A 20 -1.48 -7.11 31.39
N PHE A 21 -0.89 -5.99 30.99
CA PHE A 21 -0.29 -5.84 29.67
C PHE A 21 1.04 -5.10 29.77
N LYS A 22 1.94 -5.43 28.87
CA LYS A 22 3.25 -4.77 28.70
C LYS A 22 3.43 -4.44 27.24
N LEU A 23 4.10 -3.32 26.98
CA LEU A 23 4.38 -2.85 25.63
C LEU A 23 5.89 -2.87 25.42
N TYR A 24 6.30 -3.34 24.25
CA TYR A 24 7.69 -3.48 23.88
C TYR A 24 7.89 -2.85 22.50
N ASP A 25 8.96 -2.06 22.35
CA ASP A 25 9.36 -1.49 21.07
C ASP A 25 10.25 -2.50 20.34
N VAL A 26 9.62 -3.42 19.62
CA VAL A 26 10.33 -4.42 18.82
C VAL A 26 10.20 -4.04 17.35
N GLU A 27 11.33 -3.70 16.74
CA GLU A 27 11.37 -3.29 15.34
C GLU A 27 10.83 -4.40 14.43
N ASN A 28 9.97 -4.03 13.49
CA ASN A 28 9.41 -4.91 12.47
C ASN A 28 8.67 -6.16 13.01
N LEU A 29 8.21 -6.15 14.27
CA LEU A 29 7.43 -7.26 14.82
C LEU A 29 6.05 -7.35 14.15
N HIS A 30 5.88 -8.35 13.30
CA HIS A 30 4.61 -8.65 12.63
C HIS A 30 3.99 -9.99 13.04
N SER A 31 4.64 -10.75 13.90
CA SER A 31 4.14 -12.04 14.40
C SER A 31 2.86 -11.86 15.22
N LYS A 32 1.85 -12.75 15.05
CA LYS A 32 0.70 -12.85 15.95
C LYS A 32 0.69 -14.23 16.59
N ILE A 33 0.94 -14.26 17.89
CA ILE A 33 1.12 -15.48 18.66
C ILE A 33 0.22 -15.40 19.88
N TYR A 34 -0.56 -16.45 20.12
CA TYR A 34 -1.39 -16.60 21.31
C TYR A 34 -0.90 -17.82 22.08
N LEU A 35 -0.40 -17.61 23.30
CA LEU A 35 0.07 -18.69 24.17
C LEU A 35 -0.96 -18.99 25.24
N PHE A 36 -1.27 -20.27 25.42
CA PHE A 36 -2.20 -20.74 26.44
C PHE A 36 -1.43 -21.48 27.52
N LYS A 37 -1.48 -20.94 28.74
CA LYS A 37 -0.77 -21.47 29.90
C LYS A 37 -1.77 -21.91 30.96
N ASN A 38 -1.48 -23.03 31.62
CA ASN A 38 -2.18 -23.47 32.82
C ASN A 38 -1.15 -23.69 33.93
N LYS A 39 -1.32 -23.00 35.07
CA LYS A 39 -0.36 -23.01 36.20
C LYS A 39 1.09 -22.79 35.76
N GLY A 40 1.32 -21.83 34.86
CA GLY A 40 2.64 -21.48 34.33
C GLY A 40 3.15 -22.38 33.20
N LYS A 41 2.54 -23.55 32.95
CA LYS A 41 2.94 -24.45 31.86
C LYS A 41 2.19 -24.14 30.57
N CYS A 42 2.92 -23.88 29.48
CA CYS A 42 2.34 -23.75 28.15
C CYS A 42 1.80 -25.10 27.67
N PHE A 43 0.53 -25.15 27.26
CA PHE A 43 -0.11 -26.38 26.75
C PHE A 43 -0.62 -26.25 25.31
N ALA A 44 -0.75 -25.01 24.81
CA ALA A 44 -1.11 -24.76 23.43
C ALA A 44 -0.59 -23.38 22.97
N ALA A 45 -0.38 -23.24 21.67
CA ALA A 45 -0.08 -21.99 21.02
C ALA A 45 -0.85 -21.88 19.70
N ILE A 46 -1.26 -20.67 19.34
CA ILE A 46 -1.77 -20.35 18.00
C ILE A 46 -0.81 -19.35 17.36
N VAL A 47 -0.28 -19.71 16.18
CA VAL A 47 0.48 -18.80 15.32
C VAL A 47 -0.37 -18.52 14.09
N SER A 48 -0.65 -17.24 13.81
CA SER A 48 -1.65 -16.89 12.79
C SER A 48 -1.32 -15.61 12.01
N SER A 49 -1.89 -15.48 10.81
CA SER A 49 -1.97 -14.22 10.07
C SER A 49 -2.99 -13.25 10.67
N ALA A 50 -3.95 -13.75 11.47
CA ALA A 50 -5.02 -12.99 12.07
C ALA A 50 -4.54 -12.03 13.16
N ASN A 51 -4.82 -10.74 12.99
CA ASN A 51 -4.71 -9.75 14.06
C ASN A 51 -5.81 -9.98 15.11
N PHE A 52 -5.53 -9.65 16.37
CA PHE A 52 -6.52 -9.71 17.47
C PHE A 52 -7.58 -8.60 17.34
N THR A 53 -8.48 -8.78 16.37
CA THR A 53 -9.57 -7.86 16.03
C THR A 53 -10.80 -8.68 15.67
N SER A 54 -12.01 -8.14 15.87
CA SER A 54 -13.24 -8.85 15.48
C SER A 54 -13.21 -9.33 14.03
N LYS A 55 -12.77 -8.48 13.09
CA LYS A 55 -12.62 -8.89 11.68
C LYS A 55 -11.54 -9.95 11.47
N GLY A 56 -10.39 -9.85 12.14
CA GLY A 56 -9.34 -10.86 12.05
C GLY A 56 -9.76 -12.22 12.58
N LEU A 57 -10.61 -12.26 13.61
CA LEU A 57 -11.05 -13.51 14.25
C LEU A 57 -12.28 -14.15 13.60
N SER A 58 -13.18 -13.38 12.98
CA SER A 58 -14.44 -13.94 12.43
C SER A 58 -14.85 -13.45 11.05
N GLY A 59 -14.19 -12.43 10.49
CA GLY A 59 -14.62 -11.80 9.23
C GLY A 59 -13.68 -12.00 8.04
N ASN A 60 -12.37 -12.06 8.28
CA ASN A 60 -11.35 -12.21 7.25
C ASN A 60 -11.07 -13.70 6.99
N LYS A 61 -10.60 -13.99 5.78
CA LYS A 61 -9.96 -15.29 5.48
C LYS A 61 -8.52 -15.24 5.99
N GLU A 62 -8.31 -15.77 7.19
CA GLU A 62 -7.02 -15.85 7.85
C GLU A 62 -6.61 -17.32 8.03
N TYR A 63 -5.30 -17.56 8.12
CA TYR A 63 -4.77 -18.90 8.40
C TYR A 63 -4.04 -18.90 9.74
N GLY A 64 -4.08 -20.02 10.43
CA GLY A 64 -3.36 -20.22 11.68
C GLY A 64 -3.09 -21.69 11.93
N VAL A 65 -2.07 -21.94 12.74
CA VAL A 65 -1.68 -23.28 13.18
C VAL A 65 -1.86 -23.35 14.68
N LEU A 66 -2.62 -24.36 15.13
CA LEU A 66 -2.68 -24.75 16.53
C LEU A 66 -1.53 -25.72 16.81
N ILE A 67 -0.72 -25.40 17.80
CA ILE A 67 0.45 -26.17 18.20
C ILE A 67 0.24 -26.62 19.63
N SER A 68 0.33 -27.93 19.88
CA SER A 68 0.17 -28.55 21.20
C SER A 68 1.34 -29.47 21.58
N GLU A 69 2.34 -29.61 20.70
CA GLU A 69 3.51 -30.45 20.93
C GLU A 69 4.52 -29.74 21.86
N ASN A 70 4.92 -30.40 22.94
CA ASN A 70 5.74 -29.79 24.01
C ASN A 70 7.07 -29.18 23.52
N GLU A 71 7.74 -29.81 22.56
CA GLU A 71 9.02 -29.30 22.05
C GLU A 71 8.82 -27.98 21.29
N ASN A 72 7.81 -27.93 20.41
CA ASN A 72 7.47 -26.74 19.64
C ASN A 72 6.92 -25.62 20.53
N LEU A 73 6.13 -25.97 21.56
CA LEU A 73 5.66 -25.00 22.55
C LEU A 73 6.81 -24.32 23.29
N SER A 74 7.83 -25.09 23.70
CA SER A 74 9.02 -24.55 24.37
C SER A 74 9.78 -23.55 23.48
N LYS A 75 9.91 -23.85 22.18
CA LYS A 75 10.57 -22.95 21.21
C LYS A 75 9.81 -21.65 21.02
N ILE A 76 8.48 -21.72 20.90
CA ILE A 76 7.62 -20.53 20.73
C ILE A 76 7.65 -19.69 22.02
N GLU A 77 7.57 -20.33 23.18
CA GLU A 77 7.66 -19.65 24.46
C GLU A 77 9.00 -18.92 24.63
N SER A 78 10.12 -19.59 24.31
CA SER A 78 11.44 -18.95 24.30
C SER A 78 11.49 -17.75 23.37
N TYR A 79 10.96 -17.88 22.15
CA TYR A 79 10.89 -16.77 21.20
C TYR A 79 10.13 -15.56 21.78
N VAL A 80 8.97 -15.80 22.39
CA VAL A 80 8.17 -14.72 23.00
C VAL A 80 8.93 -14.07 24.17
N VAL A 81 9.59 -14.87 25.01
CA VAL A 81 10.44 -14.35 26.10
C VAL A 81 11.61 -13.54 25.57
N ASP A 82 12.24 -13.96 24.47
CA ASP A 82 13.34 -13.24 23.84
C ASP A 82 12.90 -11.86 23.33
N LEU A 83 11.69 -11.74 22.76
CA LEU A 83 11.12 -10.46 22.36
C LEU A 83 10.95 -9.50 23.56
N MET A 84 10.62 -10.05 24.73
CA MET A 84 10.40 -9.31 25.98
C MET A 84 11.69 -8.90 26.69
N LYS A 85 12.87 -9.28 26.18
CA LYS A 85 14.17 -8.81 26.73
C LYS A 85 14.40 -7.32 26.49
N THR A 86 13.69 -6.72 25.53
CA THR A 86 13.68 -5.27 25.32
C THR A 86 13.01 -4.57 26.50
N ARG A 87 13.39 -3.31 26.78
CA ARG A 87 12.78 -2.55 27.89
C ARG A 87 11.28 -2.37 27.63
N ALA A 88 10.45 -2.78 28.59
CA ALA A 88 9.03 -2.48 28.55
C ALA A 88 8.82 -0.96 28.57
N ILE A 89 7.97 -0.46 27.67
CA ILE A 89 7.54 0.93 27.66
C ILE A 89 6.51 1.10 28.78
N GLU A 90 6.79 2.02 29.69
CA GLU A 90 5.85 2.39 30.74
C GLU A 90 4.60 3.04 30.16
N VAL A 91 3.44 2.79 30.77
CA VAL A 91 2.16 3.33 30.28
C VAL A 91 2.17 4.86 30.18
N GLU A 92 2.89 5.53 31.09
CA GLU A 92 3.00 6.99 31.07
C GLU A 92 3.89 7.49 29.92
N GLU A 93 4.96 6.78 29.60
CA GLU A 93 5.79 7.06 28.42
C GLU A 93 5.01 6.83 27.12
N LEU A 94 4.13 5.84 27.09
CA LEU A 94 3.22 5.62 25.98
C LEU A 94 2.22 6.77 25.81
N LYS A 95 1.63 7.28 26.89
CA LYS A 95 0.74 8.44 26.83
C LYS A 95 1.45 9.64 26.22
N ASN A 96 2.70 9.90 26.62
CA ASN A 96 3.51 10.97 26.04
C ASN A 96 3.79 10.73 24.56
N LYS A 97 4.20 9.52 24.15
CA LYS A 97 4.42 9.18 22.72
C LYS A 97 3.14 9.31 21.88
N ILE A 98 1.99 8.93 22.44
CA ILE A 98 0.67 9.08 21.79
C ILE A 98 0.33 10.56 21.69
N GLN A 99 0.53 11.34 22.74
CA GLN A 99 0.25 12.77 22.77
C GLN A 99 1.15 13.52 21.78
N ASP A 100 2.45 13.25 21.74
CA ASP A 100 3.40 13.80 20.76
C ASP A 100 2.99 13.47 19.33
N PHE A 101 2.52 12.24 19.06
CA PHE A 101 2.01 11.85 17.75
C PHE A 101 0.70 12.59 17.40
N ILE A 102 -0.20 12.76 18.37
CA ILE A 102 -1.44 13.53 18.22
C ILE A 102 -1.11 15.01 17.97
N GLU A 103 -0.13 15.58 18.67
CA GLU A 103 0.28 16.97 18.51
C GLU A 103 1.00 17.20 17.18
N LYS A 104 1.90 16.30 16.77
CA LYS A 104 2.52 16.30 15.42
C LYS A 104 1.51 16.10 14.29
N SER A 105 0.36 15.46 14.57
CA SER A 105 -0.71 15.29 13.59
C SER A 105 -1.75 16.43 13.64
N LYS A 106 -1.89 17.13 14.78
CA LYS A 106 -2.64 18.38 14.92
C LYS A 106 -1.91 19.58 14.32
N SER A 107 -0.59 19.67 14.43
CA SER A 107 0.21 20.69 13.76
C SER A 107 0.23 20.54 12.23
N LYS A 108 -0.12 19.37 11.69
CA LYS A 108 -0.47 19.17 10.27
C LYS A 108 -1.91 19.55 9.91
N LYS A 109 -2.77 19.79 10.90
CA LYS A 109 -4.19 20.14 10.75
C LYS A 109 -4.48 21.63 11.00
N ASP A 110 -3.57 22.36 11.65
CA ASP A 110 -3.58 23.83 11.72
C ASP A 110 -2.88 24.47 10.52
N SER A 111 -3.22 24.05 9.30
CA SER A 111 -3.27 25.01 8.19
C SER A 111 -4.59 25.76 8.32
N SER A 112 -4.62 26.69 9.27
CA SER A 112 -5.63 27.73 9.32
C SER A 112 -5.73 28.38 7.94
N LYS A 113 -6.96 28.75 7.57
CA LYS A 113 -7.30 29.54 6.40
C LYS A 113 -6.44 30.80 6.36
N LEU A 114 -5.30 30.73 5.70
CA LEU A 114 -4.74 31.88 5.02
C LEU A 114 -5.37 31.86 3.63
N GLU A 115 -6.18 32.88 3.36
CA GLU A 115 -6.37 33.37 1.99
C GLU A 115 -5.01 33.88 1.51
N VAL A 116 -4.11 32.95 1.23
CA VAL A 116 -3.01 33.20 0.30
C VAL A 116 -3.61 32.90 -1.05
N ASP A 117 -3.60 33.92 -1.89
CA ASP A 117 -3.89 33.83 -3.31
C ASP A 117 -3.17 32.59 -3.88
N ARG A 118 -3.97 31.57 -4.21
CA ARG A 118 -3.51 30.18 -4.40
C ARG A 118 -2.97 29.93 -5.80
N ASP A 119 -2.66 30.98 -6.54
CA ASP A 119 -2.39 30.84 -7.96
C ASP A 119 -0.94 30.49 -8.31
N GLU A 120 0.05 30.55 -7.42
CA GLU A 120 1.45 30.31 -7.87
C GLU A 120 2.40 29.50 -6.96
N LEU A 121 1.93 28.78 -5.93
CA LEU A 121 2.77 27.76 -5.31
C LEU A 121 2.69 26.45 -6.11
N LYS A 122 3.60 26.30 -7.10
CA LYS A 122 3.81 25.10 -7.91
C LYS A 122 3.95 23.86 -7.02
N ARG A 123 2.84 23.17 -6.78
CA ARG A 123 2.84 21.86 -6.12
C ARG A 123 3.77 20.92 -6.89
N GLU A 124 4.66 20.25 -6.17
CA GLU A 124 5.53 19.23 -6.74
C GLU A 124 4.69 18.12 -7.39
N LYS A 125 5.07 17.74 -8.61
CA LYS A 125 4.34 16.78 -9.45
C LYS A 125 4.26 15.41 -8.75
N TRP A 126 3.08 14.81 -8.65
CA TRP A 126 2.94 13.45 -8.13
C TRP A 126 2.93 12.41 -9.24
N TYR A 127 3.40 11.21 -8.91
CA TYR A 127 3.50 10.09 -9.83
C TYR A 127 2.62 8.94 -9.34
N TRP A 128 1.72 8.48 -10.19
CA TRP A 128 0.76 7.44 -9.87
C TRP A 128 0.96 6.23 -10.77
N LEU A 129 1.05 5.04 -10.19
CA LEU A 129 0.97 3.79 -10.93
C LEU A 129 -0.49 3.37 -11.09
N LYS A 130 -0.94 3.19 -12.33
CA LYS A 130 -2.33 2.88 -12.67
C LYS A 130 -2.47 1.53 -13.38
N PRO A 131 -3.15 0.53 -12.79
CA PRO A 131 -3.51 -0.70 -13.49
C PRO A 131 -4.51 -0.44 -14.63
N LEU A 132 -4.28 -1.12 -15.74
CA LEU A 132 -5.16 -1.22 -16.91
C LEU A 132 -5.66 -2.65 -17.09
N GLY A 133 -6.94 -2.79 -17.42
CA GLY A 133 -7.59 -4.08 -17.66
C GLY A 133 -7.92 -4.87 -16.40
N ASP A 134 -8.28 -6.14 -16.60
CA ASP A 134 -8.70 -7.05 -15.57
C ASP A 134 -7.75 -8.25 -15.46
N SER A 135 -7.12 -8.42 -14.30
CA SER A 135 -6.15 -9.50 -14.08
C SER A 135 -6.71 -10.91 -14.28
N GLU A 136 -8.03 -11.12 -14.17
CA GLU A 136 -8.63 -12.43 -14.42
C GLU A 136 -8.87 -12.67 -15.93
N LYS A 137 -9.32 -11.66 -16.66
CA LYS A 137 -9.52 -11.75 -18.12
C LYS A 137 -8.18 -11.79 -18.86
N ASN A 138 -7.22 -10.98 -18.43
CA ASN A 138 -5.91 -10.84 -19.07
C ASN A 138 -5.00 -12.09 -18.91
N LYS A 139 -5.43 -13.09 -18.13
CA LYS A 139 -4.73 -14.39 -17.97
C LYS A 139 -5.32 -15.49 -18.87
N GLN A 140 -6.43 -15.24 -19.55
CA GLN A 140 -7.01 -16.21 -20.47
C GLN A 140 -6.13 -16.35 -21.72
N LYS A 141 -5.94 -17.58 -22.20
CA LYS A 141 -5.07 -17.89 -23.35
C LYS A 141 -5.45 -17.13 -24.63
N ASP A 142 -6.75 -16.81 -24.76
CA ASP A 142 -7.32 -16.17 -25.94
C ASP A 142 -7.63 -14.68 -25.72
N PHE A 143 -7.14 -14.09 -24.62
CA PHE A 143 -7.35 -12.67 -24.36
C PHE A 143 -6.49 -11.83 -25.32
N ASP A 144 -7.16 -11.04 -26.14
CA ASP A 144 -6.51 -10.14 -27.09
C ASP A 144 -5.89 -8.93 -26.37
N LEU A 145 -4.64 -9.12 -25.91
CA LEU A 145 -3.83 -8.07 -25.31
C LEU A 145 -3.59 -6.90 -26.27
N GLN A 146 -3.63 -7.13 -27.58
CA GLN A 146 -3.46 -6.10 -28.59
C GLN A 146 -4.67 -5.18 -28.63
N ASN A 147 -5.89 -5.74 -28.64
CA ASN A 147 -7.11 -4.92 -28.56
C ASN A 147 -7.19 -4.13 -27.24
N LEU A 148 -6.87 -4.74 -26.10
CA LEU A 148 -6.83 -4.00 -24.82
C LEU A 148 -5.80 -2.87 -24.85
N PHE A 149 -4.63 -3.11 -25.45
CA PHE A 149 -3.58 -2.12 -25.62
C PHE A 149 -4.05 -0.97 -26.52
N ASP A 150 -4.66 -1.28 -27.67
CA ASP A 150 -5.17 -0.31 -28.64
C ASP A 150 -6.31 0.52 -28.04
N ASP A 151 -7.27 -0.10 -27.34
CA ASP A 151 -8.33 0.61 -26.61
C ASP A 151 -7.76 1.56 -25.57
N CYS A 152 -6.77 1.08 -24.79
CA CYS A 152 -6.15 1.87 -23.74
C CYS A 152 -5.31 3.03 -24.32
N ILE A 153 -4.73 2.89 -25.51
CA ILE A 153 -3.89 3.89 -26.16
C ILE A 153 -4.70 4.92 -26.93
N ASN A 154 -5.77 4.50 -27.60
CA ASN A 154 -6.65 5.39 -28.35
C ASN A 154 -7.65 6.13 -27.44
N SER A 155 -7.75 5.74 -26.18
CA SER A 155 -8.53 6.47 -25.19
C SER A 155 -7.82 7.74 -24.70
N ASP A 156 -8.55 8.84 -24.81
CA ASP A 156 -8.20 10.17 -24.28
C ASP A 156 -8.57 10.36 -22.81
N VAL A 157 -9.15 9.32 -22.22
CA VAL A 157 -9.54 9.29 -20.81
C VAL A 157 -8.91 8.11 -20.09
N CYS A 158 -8.67 8.27 -18.79
CA CYS A 158 -8.26 7.19 -17.91
C CYS A 158 -9.37 6.92 -16.87
N LEU A 159 -9.74 5.65 -16.71
CA LEU A 159 -10.83 5.20 -15.85
C LEU A 159 -10.36 4.88 -14.42
N PHE A 160 -11.16 5.25 -13.42
CA PHE A 160 -10.84 5.09 -12.00
C PHE A 160 -12.01 4.56 -11.18
N LYS A 161 -11.67 3.81 -10.14
CA LYS A 161 -12.60 3.38 -9.10
C LYS A 161 -12.56 4.38 -7.95
N ASN A 162 -13.70 5.01 -7.66
CA ASN A 162 -13.94 5.82 -6.46
C ASN A 162 -12.85 6.89 -6.20
N SER A 163 -12.88 7.98 -6.96
CA SER A 163 -11.81 8.99 -7.03
C SER A 163 -12.08 10.25 -6.20
N MET A 164 -12.36 10.11 -4.90
CA MET A 164 -12.37 11.29 -4.03
C MET A 164 -10.95 11.84 -3.81
N GLY A 165 -10.58 12.88 -4.57
CA GLY A 165 -9.76 14.01 -4.12
C GLY A 165 -8.23 13.93 -4.20
N GLU A 166 -7.63 12.81 -4.63
CA GLU A 166 -6.17 12.63 -4.52
C GLU A 166 -5.36 13.02 -5.78
N ILE A 167 -5.88 12.72 -6.97
CA ILE A 167 -5.21 13.00 -8.25
C ILE A 167 -5.60 14.40 -8.72
N LYS A 168 -4.61 15.19 -9.16
CA LYS A 168 -4.80 16.56 -9.62
C LYS A 168 -4.26 16.77 -11.02
N LYS A 169 -4.75 17.81 -11.70
CA LYS A 169 -4.16 18.33 -12.93
C LYS A 169 -2.66 18.52 -12.74
N GLY A 170 -1.88 18.05 -13.72
CA GLY A 170 -0.42 18.07 -13.68
C GLY A 170 0.23 16.80 -13.12
N ASP A 171 -0.48 15.94 -12.38
CA ASP A 171 0.07 14.65 -11.92
C ASP A 171 0.39 13.74 -13.11
N VAL A 172 1.37 12.84 -12.95
CA VAL A 172 1.74 11.82 -13.95
C VAL A 172 1.08 10.50 -13.61
N LEU A 173 0.43 9.87 -14.60
CA LEU A 173 0.01 8.49 -14.53
C LEU A 173 1.00 7.63 -15.32
N ILE A 174 1.54 6.59 -14.69
CA ILE A 174 2.31 5.51 -15.32
C ILE A 174 1.37 4.31 -15.37
N CYS A 175 0.93 3.94 -16.57
CA CYS A 175 -0.09 2.92 -16.75
C CYS A 175 0.51 1.59 -17.17
N TYR A 176 -0.01 0.48 -16.62
CA TYR A 176 0.50 -0.86 -16.87
C TYR A 176 -0.61 -1.89 -17.07
N LEU A 177 -0.38 -2.91 -17.89
CA LEU A 177 -1.33 -4.01 -18.08
C LEU A 177 -1.35 -4.95 -16.88
N THR A 178 -2.52 -5.11 -16.26
CA THR A 178 -2.73 -6.12 -15.22
C THR A 178 -2.57 -7.53 -15.79
N GLY A 179 -2.11 -8.49 -14.99
CA GLY A 179 -1.75 -9.84 -15.45
C GLY A 179 -0.31 -9.90 -15.98
N ALA A 180 0.01 -9.14 -17.02
CA ALA A 180 1.36 -9.06 -17.60
C ALA A 180 2.35 -8.25 -16.75
N MET A 181 1.86 -7.31 -15.94
CA MET A 181 2.65 -6.35 -15.16
C MET A 181 3.60 -5.49 -16.01
N GLN A 182 3.21 -5.18 -17.25
CA GLN A 182 4.04 -4.47 -18.23
C GLN A 182 3.61 -3.00 -18.36
N VAL A 183 4.57 -2.07 -18.27
CA VAL A 183 4.32 -0.62 -18.44
C VAL A 183 3.98 -0.32 -19.90
N VAL A 184 2.93 0.47 -20.13
CA VAL A 184 2.35 0.74 -21.46
C VAL A 184 2.59 2.17 -21.92
N TYR A 185 2.10 3.13 -21.15
CA TYR A 185 2.18 4.54 -21.46
C TYR A 185 2.30 5.34 -20.18
N LYS A 186 2.81 6.57 -20.32
CA LYS A 186 2.66 7.59 -19.29
C LYS A 186 1.83 8.74 -19.84
N CYS A 187 1.06 9.40 -18.98
CA CYS A 187 0.34 10.60 -19.35
C CYS A 187 0.30 11.60 -18.21
N VAL A 188 0.00 12.86 -18.55
CA VAL A 188 -0.24 13.92 -17.57
C VAL A 188 -1.73 14.16 -17.46
N VAL A 189 -2.23 14.21 -16.22
CA VAL A 189 -3.63 14.52 -15.95
C VAL A 189 -3.93 15.95 -16.38
N ASN A 190 -4.94 16.12 -17.24
CA ASN A 190 -5.29 17.40 -17.83
C ASN A 190 -6.62 17.99 -17.29
N ALA A 191 -7.32 17.27 -16.42
CA ALA A 191 -8.56 17.75 -15.82
C ALA A 191 -8.43 18.06 -14.32
N ASP A 192 -9.10 19.12 -13.89
CA ASP A 192 -9.17 19.53 -12.48
C ASP A 192 -10.15 18.68 -11.66
N LYS A 193 -11.04 17.94 -12.33
CA LYS A 193 -12.07 17.11 -11.71
C LYS A 193 -12.28 15.82 -12.49
N PHE A 194 -12.71 14.79 -11.76
CA PHE A 194 -13.20 13.54 -12.34
C PHE A 194 -14.64 13.70 -12.82
N THR A 195 -14.94 13.17 -14.00
CA THR A 195 -16.30 13.04 -14.52
C THR A 195 -16.84 11.63 -14.28
N ALA A 196 -18.15 11.45 -14.37
CA ALA A 196 -18.75 10.12 -14.34
C ALA A 196 -18.34 9.34 -15.60
N SER A 197 -18.09 8.05 -15.44
CA SER A 197 -17.90 7.12 -16.56
C SER A 197 -19.14 6.27 -16.76
N THR A 198 -19.34 5.77 -17.97
CA THR A 198 -20.35 4.76 -18.30
C THR A 198 -19.91 3.34 -17.92
N ASP A 199 -18.66 3.15 -17.51
CA ASP A 199 -18.15 1.86 -17.09
C ASP A 199 -18.71 1.45 -15.71
N LYS A 200 -19.22 0.22 -15.61
CA LYS A 200 -19.85 -0.30 -14.39
C LYS A 200 -18.87 -0.60 -13.26
N ARG A 201 -17.59 -0.84 -13.59
CA ARG A 201 -16.51 -1.17 -12.65
C ARG A 201 -15.74 0.07 -12.23
N TRP A 202 -15.49 0.98 -13.17
CA TRP A 202 -14.79 2.23 -12.97
C TRP A 202 -15.75 3.40 -13.19
N ASP A 203 -16.38 3.86 -12.12
CA ASP A 203 -17.46 4.85 -12.13
C ASP A 203 -17.01 6.29 -12.45
N LYS A 204 -15.70 6.49 -12.62
CA LYS A 204 -15.09 7.81 -12.83
C LYS A 204 -14.06 7.79 -13.94
N GLN A 205 -13.88 8.93 -14.60
CA GLN A 205 -12.84 9.13 -15.61
C GLN A 205 -12.19 10.50 -15.50
N VAL A 206 -10.97 10.62 -16.05
CA VAL A 206 -10.22 11.87 -16.12
C VAL A 206 -9.61 12.03 -17.51
N ASP A 207 -9.59 13.27 -18.02
CA ASP A 207 -8.99 13.62 -19.30
C ASP A 207 -7.45 13.58 -19.22
N ILE A 208 -6.82 12.98 -20.23
CA ILE A 208 -5.36 12.84 -20.39
C ILE A 208 -4.86 13.34 -21.77
N ASN A 209 -5.71 14.06 -22.52
CA ASN A 209 -5.74 14.14 -23.98
C ASN A 209 -4.53 14.85 -24.65
N HIS A 210 -3.72 15.61 -23.89
CA HIS A 210 -2.69 16.45 -24.52
C HIS A 210 -1.23 16.09 -24.22
N LYS A 211 -0.95 15.07 -23.39
CA LYS A 211 0.44 14.68 -23.03
C LYS A 211 0.59 13.19 -22.77
N LYS A 212 0.02 12.37 -23.65
CA LYS A 212 0.21 10.92 -23.59
C LYS A 212 1.48 10.55 -24.34
N GLU A 213 2.49 10.14 -23.60
CA GLU A 213 3.68 9.53 -24.16
C GLU A 213 3.45 8.02 -24.17
N VAL A 214 2.99 7.55 -25.32
CA VAL A 214 2.79 6.13 -25.59
C VAL A 214 4.13 5.53 -25.93
N LYS A 215 4.51 4.47 -25.22
CA LYS A 215 5.64 3.67 -25.67
C LYS A 215 5.20 2.91 -26.92
N LYS A 216 6.00 2.93 -27.98
CA LYS A 216 5.99 1.82 -28.94
C LYS A 216 6.45 0.58 -28.16
N LEU A 217 5.51 -0.12 -27.53
CA LEU A 217 5.81 -1.43 -27.00
C LEU A 217 6.33 -2.26 -28.16
N GLY A 218 7.51 -2.87 -27.99
CA GLY A 218 7.75 -4.14 -28.66
C GLY A 218 6.55 -5.01 -28.31
N ASN A 219 5.88 -5.51 -29.35
CA ASN A 219 4.60 -6.21 -29.30
C ASN A 219 4.36 -6.89 -27.92
N PRO A 220 3.32 -6.52 -27.14
CA PRO A 220 3.05 -7.11 -25.82
C PRO A 220 2.82 -8.63 -25.86
N ILE A 221 2.71 -9.21 -27.07
CA ILE A 221 2.59 -10.64 -27.36
C ILE A 221 3.96 -11.33 -27.47
N THR A 222 5.07 -10.63 -27.73
CA THR A 222 6.38 -11.29 -27.74
C THR A 222 6.76 -11.67 -26.31
N LYS A 223 7.26 -12.89 -26.11
CA LYS A 223 7.71 -13.40 -24.80
C LYS A 223 8.84 -12.56 -24.17
N GLU A 224 9.33 -11.55 -24.88
CA GLU A 224 10.22 -10.51 -24.36
C GLU A 224 9.43 -9.59 -23.43
N ARG A 225 9.35 -9.95 -22.14
CA ARG A 225 8.71 -9.16 -21.06
C ARG A 225 9.49 -7.87 -20.73
N LYS A 226 9.88 -7.10 -21.74
CA LYS A 226 10.56 -5.82 -21.56
C LYS A 226 9.66 -4.87 -20.76
N TYR A 227 10.25 -4.16 -19.80
CA TYR A 227 9.56 -3.18 -18.94
C TYR A 227 8.48 -3.79 -18.04
N ASN A 228 8.69 -5.04 -17.62
CA ASN A 228 7.94 -5.62 -16.52
C ASN A 228 8.23 -4.87 -15.22
N LEU A 229 7.18 -4.54 -14.46
CA LEU A 229 7.29 -3.80 -13.20
C LEU A 229 8.11 -4.53 -12.14
N LYS A 230 8.11 -5.87 -12.11
CA LYS A 230 8.95 -6.64 -11.18
C LYS A 230 10.42 -6.55 -11.57
N ASP A 231 10.74 -6.72 -12.85
CA ASP A 231 12.11 -6.62 -13.33
C ASP A 231 12.65 -5.19 -13.12
N LEU A 232 11.84 -4.16 -13.38
CA LEU A 232 12.16 -2.75 -13.10
C LEU A 232 12.40 -2.53 -11.60
N GLN A 233 11.56 -3.08 -10.75
CA GLN A 233 11.72 -3.00 -9.30
C GLN A 233 13.03 -3.66 -8.83
N GLU A 234 13.30 -4.88 -9.29
CA GLU A 234 14.51 -5.62 -8.94
C GLU A 234 15.77 -4.87 -9.39
N ASN A 235 15.76 -4.32 -10.60
CA ASN A 235 16.88 -3.54 -11.13
C ASN A 235 17.05 -2.22 -10.37
N TYR A 236 15.96 -1.52 -10.03
CA TYR A 236 16.01 -0.33 -9.20
C TYR A 236 16.65 -0.61 -7.83
N PHE A 237 16.26 -1.70 -7.17
CA PHE A 237 16.82 -2.11 -5.88
C PHE A 237 18.26 -2.60 -5.96
N LYS A 238 18.72 -3.11 -7.11
CA LYS A 238 20.16 -3.40 -7.32
C LYS A 238 20.98 -2.11 -7.44
N LEU A 239 20.39 -1.05 -7.98
CA LEU A 239 21.07 0.24 -8.19
C LEU A 239 21.06 1.14 -6.94
N LYS A 240 20.04 1.04 -6.10
CA LYS A 240 19.87 1.86 -4.89
C LYS A 240 20.15 1.02 -3.64
N GLN A 241 21.03 1.50 -2.76
CA GLN A 241 21.35 0.89 -1.45
C GLN A 241 20.15 0.90 -0.47
N GLU A 242 20.37 0.49 0.79
CA GLU A 242 19.41 -0.04 1.79
C GLU A 242 18.05 0.69 2.00
N ASN A 243 17.87 1.93 1.53
CA ASN A 243 16.68 2.75 1.75
C ASN A 243 15.81 2.99 0.50
N ALA A 244 15.88 2.11 -0.51
CA ALA A 244 15.04 2.21 -1.69
C ALA A 244 13.58 1.79 -1.41
N PHE A 245 12.62 2.60 -1.87
CA PHE A 245 11.18 2.31 -1.80
C PHE A 245 10.54 2.48 -3.16
N ILE A 246 9.39 1.84 -3.38
CA ILE A 246 8.63 2.00 -4.62
C ILE A 246 7.43 2.93 -4.48
N ASP A 247 7.04 3.26 -3.24
CA ASP A 247 5.85 4.06 -2.99
C ASP A 247 6.08 5.13 -1.92
N ALA A 248 5.25 6.17 -1.92
CA ALA A 248 5.36 7.30 -1.00
C ALA A 248 5.07 6.93 0.48
N LYS A 249 4.78 5.66 0.78
CA LYS A 249 4.56 5.14 2.13
C LYS A 249 5.72 4.26 2.62
N GLY A 250 6.83 4.20 1.87
CA GLY A 250 8.00 3.41 2.24
C GLY A 250 7.84 1.91 2.00
N ARG A 251 6.92 1.50 1.11
CA ARG A 251 6.75 0.08 0.75
C ARG A 251 7.72 -0.34 -0.32
N LYS A 252 8.10 -1.61 -0.27
CA LYS A 252 8.96 -2.29 -1.25
C LYS A 252 8.20 -3.29 -2.11
N ASP A 253 6.87 -3.21 -2.18
CA ASP A 253 6.04 -4.12 -2.99
C ASP A 253 4.81 -3.42 -3.62
N PHE A 254 4.24 -4.05 -4.65
CA PHE A 254 3.07 -3.53 -5.37
C PHE A 254 1.73 -3.92 -4.72
N VAL A 255 1.70 -4.45 -3.49
CA VAL A 255 0.45 -4.89 -2.83
C VAL A 255 -0.55 -3.74 -2.70
N GLY A 256 -0.07 -2.51 -2.61
CA GLY A 256 -0.89 -1.31 -2.59
C GLY A 256 -1.77 -1.11 -3.83
N VAL A 257 -1.25 -1.47 -5.01
CA VAL A 257 -1.94 -1.28 -6.30
C VAL A 257 -3.13 -2.23 -6.42
N CYS A 258 -2.92 -3.50 -6.06
CA CYS A 258 -3.93 -4.56 -6.12
C CYS A 258 -5.19 -4.24 -5.31
N ARG A 259 -5.10 -3.34 -4.32
CA ARG A 259 -6.20 -3.00 -3.41
C ARG A 259 -6.91 -1.67 -3.74
N ARG A 260 -6.29 -0.75 -4.48
CA ARG A 260 -6.74 0.65 -4.56
C ARG A 260 -6.88 1.24 -5.97
N ASP A 261 -6.76 0.43 -7.02
CA ASP A 261 -6.88 0.86 -8.43
C ASP A 261 -5.85 1.93 -8.85
N ARG A 262 -4.90 2.28 -7.96
CA ARG A 262 -3.77 3.18 -8.16
C ARG A 262 -2.80 3.09 -6.98
N LEU A 263 -1.56 3.51 -7.18
CA LEU A 263 -0.55 3.65 -6.14
C LEU A 263 0.23 4.95 -6.32
N LEU A 264 0.37 5.74 -5.26
CA LEU A 264 1.26 6.90 -5.25
C LEU A 264 2.71 6.39 -5.13
N LEU A 265 3.49 6.60 -6.17
CA LEU A 265 4.87 6.13 -6.25
C LEU A 265 5.81 7.03 -5.44
N ASP A 266 6.92 6.43 -5.00
CA ASP A 266 8.09 7.18 -4.62
C ASP A 266 8.64 7.92 -5.85
N LYS A 267 9.16 9.14 -5.64
CA LYS A 267 9.60 10.01 -6.74
C LYS A 267 10.78 9.40 -7.50
N ASP A 268 11.80 8.94 -6.78
CA ASP A 268 13.00 8.36 -7.39
C ASP A 268 12.65 7.10 -8.19
N PHE A 269 11.76 6.26 -7.64
CA PHE A 269 11.31 5.07 -8.36
C PHE A 269 10.47 5.41 -9.59
N ALA A 270 9.59 6.42 -9.51
CA ALA A 270 8.82 6.86 -10.66
C ALA A 270 9.72 7.43 -11.77
N GLU A 271 10.71 8.24 -11.41
CA GLU A 271 11.70 8.77 -12.35
C GLU A 271 12.56 7.67 -12.97
N TYR A 272 12.93 6.65 -12.19
CA TYR A 272 13.60 5.46 -12.71
C TYR A 272 12.74 4.75 -13.76
N ILE A 273 11.47 4.45 -13.46
CA ILE A 273 10.56 3.84 -14.44
C ILE A 273 10.46 4.71 -15.68
N ILE A 274 10.32 6.04 -15.52
CA ILE A 274 10.21 6.95 -16.65
C ILE A 274 11.47 6.92 -17.52
N LYS A 275 12.66 6.94 -16.92
CA LYS A 275 13.93 6.88 -17.63
C LYS A 275 14.09 5.59 -18.42
N GLU A 276 13.79 4.45 -17.79
CA GLU A 276 13.92 3.13 -18.44
C GLU A 276 12.84 2.89 -19.50
N CYS A 277 11.62 3.37 -19.23
CA CYS A 277 10.46 3.05 -20.07
C CYS A 277 10.20 4.11 -21.16
N PHE A 278 10.58 5.36 -20.94
CA PHE A 278 10.29 6.47 -21.84
C PHE A 278 11.55 7.34 -22.01
N PRO A 279 12.66 6.76 -22.51
CA PRO A 279 13.84 7.55 -22.85
C PRO A 279 13.46 8.53 -23.97
N ASN A 280 13.91 9.79 -23.82
CA ASN A 280 13.78 10.81 -24.85
C ASN A 280 14.51 10.41 -26.14
#